data_AF-A0A1B8EJA0-F1
#
_entry.id   AF-A0A1B8EJA0-F1
#
_cell.length_a   1.000
_cell.length_b   1.000
_cell.length_c   1.000
_cell.angle_alpha   90.00
_cell.angle_beta   90.00
_cell.angle_gamma   90.00
#
_symmetry.space_group_name_H-M   'P 1'
#
loop_
_entity.id
_entity.type
_entity.pdbx_description
1 polymer ?
#
loop_
_entity_poly.entity_id
_entity_poly.type
_entity_poly.pdbx_seq_one_letter_code
_entity_poly.pdbx_strand_id
1 'polypeptide(L)'
;MKLSSHILAAWAIATATALTPVQESKEEFLTANATDNATISVKCSEAFYNFRVSDTAKLDGSLVVPDLVKLDSLYLSGNWYPKQPVATNLTLSTIDFPDLVNLTGQINIRNADKVSTLKMPKLEVVGDSVSIDLSGGPAISLTFPSLSSIGAGLIVKGNIKG
;
A
#
# COMPACT_ATOMS: atom_id res chain seq x y z
N MET A 1 -8.03 -44.50 26.96
CA MET A 1 -8.65 -43.16 26.78
C MET A 1 -7.65 -42.30 26.02
N LYS A 2 -7.95 -41.97 24.77
CA LYS A 2 -7.08 -41.20 23.88
C LYS A 2 -7.92 -40.01 23.41
N LEU A 3 -7.69 -38.84 24.01
CA LEU A 3 -8.30 -37.58 23.56
C LEU A 3 -7.19 -36.79 22.87
N SER A 4 -7.21 -36.86 21.54
CA SER A 4 -6.36 -36.08 20.65
C SER A 4 -6.94 -34.67 20.57
N SER A 5 -6.20 -33.67 21.04
CA SER A 5 -6.54 -32.26 20.85
C SER A 5 -5.83 -31.75 19.61
N HIS A 6 -6.52 -31.73 18.48
CA HIS A 6 -6.11 -30.93 17.33
C HIS A 6 -6.64 -29.51 17.53
N ILE A 7 -5.75 -28.59 17.89
CA ILE A 7 -6.02 -27.15 17.89
C ILE A 7 -5.98 -26.72 16.42
N LEU A 8 -7.14 -26.48 15.83
CA LEU A 8 -7.27 -25.81 14.54
C LEU A 8 -6.88 -24.34 14.75
N ALA A 9 -5.72 -23.95 14.20
CA ALA A 9 -5.35 -22.55 14.09
C ALA A 9 -6.33 -21.87 13.12
N ALA A 10 -7.26 -21.09 13.65
CA ALA A 10 -8.10 -20.21 12.85
C ALA A 10 -7.23 -19.05 12.34
N TRP A 11 -6.95 -19.00 11.04
CA TRP A 11 -6.32 -17.84 10.42
C TRP A 11 -7.41 -16.82 10.11
N ALA A 12 -7.37 -15.67 10.78
CA ALA A 12 -8.21 -14.54 10.43
C ALA A 12 -7.58 -13.82 9.24
N ILE A 13 -8.26 -13.81 8.10
CA ILE A 13 -7.90 -13.01 6.94
C ILE A 13 -8.57 -11.66 7.13
N ALA A 14 -7.80 -10.60 7.36
CA ALA A 14 -8.31 -9.24 7.35
C ALA A 14 -8.40 -8.75 5.90
N THR A 15 -9.58 -8.87 5.28
CA THR A 15 -9.87 -8.22 4.00
C THR A 15 -10.18 -6.75 4.24
N ALA A 16 -9.24 -5.87 3.91
CA ALA A 16 -9.54 -4.45 3.78
C ALA A 16 -10.12 -4.22 2.39
N THR A 17 -11.45 -4.16 2.30
CA THR A 17 -12.09 -3.66 1.09
C THR A 17 -11.80 -2.16 1.04
N ALA A 18 -10.97 -1.72 0.10
CA ALA A 18 -10.88 -0.30 -0.19
C ALA A 18 -12.27 0.14 -0.63
N LEU A 19 -12.90 1.01 0.17
CA LEU A 19 -14.05 1.75 -0.29
C LEU A 19 -13.61 2.48 -1.56
N THR A 20 -14.35 2.31 -2.64
CA THR A 20 -14.28 3.22 -3.78
C THR A 20 -14.19 4.64 -3.23
N PRO A 21 -13.23 5.47 -3.68
CA PRO A 21 -13.03 6.80 -3.11
C PRO A 21 -14.38 7.52 -3.03
N VAL A 22 -14.79 7.87 -1.81
CA VAL A 22 -15.95 8.74 -1.60
C VAL A 22 -15.59 10.08 -2.21
N GLN A 23 -16.35 10.42 -3.23
CA GLN A 23 -16.11 11.50 -4.15
C GLN A 23 -16.37 12.84 -3.46
N GLU A 24 -15.30 13.51 -3.02
CA GLU A 24 -15.39 14.90 -2.63
C GLU A 24 -15.37 15.76 -3.90
N SER A 25 -16.53 15.85 -4.56
CA SER A 25 -16.79 17.01 -5.41
C SER A 25 -16.62 18.23 -4.51
N LYS A 26 -15.83 19.24 -4.91
CA LYS A 26 -15.97 20.59 -4.36
C LYS A 26 -17.46 20.85 -4.18
N GLU A 27 -17.88 21.21 -2.97
CA GLU A 27 -19.29 21.39 -2.62
C GLU A 27 -19.97 22.45 -3.49
N GLU A 28 -20.27 22.08 -4.72
CA GLU A 28 -21.33 22.61 -5.52
C GLU A 28 -22.34 21.47 -5.50
N PHE A 29 -23.36 21.60 -4.66
CA PHE A 29 -24.44 20.63 -4.54
C PHE A 29 -25.03 20.36 -5.93
N LEU A 30 -24.58 19.31 -6.60
CA LEU A 30 -25.10 18.90 -7.90
C LEU A 30 -26.46 18.22 -7.65
N THR A 31 -27.53 19.00 -7.71
CA THR A 31 -28.89 18.46 -7.80
C THR A 31 -29.13 18.00 -9.24
N ALA A 32 -28.59 16.85 -9.61
CA ALA A 32 -28.96 16.21 -10.87
C ALA A 32 -30.27 15.44 -10.66
N ASN A 33 -31.39 16.02 -11.10
CA ASN A 33 -32.66 15.30 -11.14
C ASN A 33 -32.73 14.49 -12.45
N ALA A 34 -33.29 13.27 -12.41
CA ALA A 34 -33.36 12.39 -13.58
C ALA A 34 -34.19 12.94 -14.75
N THR A 35 -34.85 14.10 -14.57
CA THR A 35 -35.67 14.80 -15.55
C THR A 35 -34.97 15.98 -16.23
N ASP A 36 -33.76 16.36 -15.77
CA ASP A 36 -33.04 17.49 -16.35
C ASP A 36 -32.34 17.08 -17.65
N ASN A 37 -32.96 17.42 -18.78
CA ASN A 37 -32.43 17.22 -20.14
C ASN A 37 -31.27 18.18 -20.49
N ALA A 38 -30.61 18.77 -19.48
CA ALA A 38 -29.44 19.59 -19.67
C ALA A 38 -28.20 18.68 -19.73
N THR A 39 -27.38 18.84 -20.75
CA THR A 39 -26.13 18.09 -20.90
C THR A 39 -25.14 18.58 -19.83
N ILE A 40 -25.19 18.00 -18.63
CA ILE A 40 -24.25 18.30 -17.56
C ILE A 40 -22.89 17.76 -17.99
N SER A 41 -22.00 18.65 -18.45
CA SER A 41 -20.61 18.32 -18.73
C SER A 41 -19.84 18.25 -17.41
N VAL A 42 -19.88 17.08 -16.75
CA VAL A 42 -19.07 16.83 -15.56
C VAL A 42 -17.62 16.66 -15.99
N LYS A 43 -16.80 17.69 -15.76
CA LYS A 43 -15.34 17.60 -15.95
C LYS A 43 -14.73 16.93 -14.72
N CYS A 44 -14.65 15.60 -14.74
CA CYS A 44 -13.86 14.86 -13.77
C CYS A 44 -12.37 15.01 -14.10
N SER A 45 -11.58 15.41 -13.11
CA SER A 45 -10.12 15.34 -13.16
C SER A 45 -9.64 14.16 -12.32
N GLU A 46 -8.69 13.38 -12.82
CA GLU A 46 -8.08 12.32 -12.01
C GLU A 46 -7.44 12.94 -10.76
N ALA A 47 -7.83 12.43 -9.57
CA ALA A 47 -7.21 12.78 -8.31
C ALA A 47 -6.27 11.65 -7.87
N PHE A 48 -5.03 11.98 -7.58
CA PHE A 48 -4.02 11.05 -7.10
C PHE A 48 -3.93 11.16 -5.59
N TYR A 49 -4.17 10.04 -4.89
CA TYR A 49 -4.20 10.00 -3.43
C TYR A 49 -2.91 9.41 -2.86
N ASN A 50 -2.58 9.82 -1.63
CA ASN A 50 -1.55 9.17 -0.85
C ASN A 50 -2.12 7.95 -0.13
N PHE A 51 -1.51 6.78 -0.34
CA PHE A 51 -1.80 5.59 0.47
C PHE A 51 -0.82 5.53 1.64
N ARG A 52 -1.33 5.54 2.88
CA ARG A 52 -0.48 5.52 4.08
C ARG A 52 -0.89 4.42 5.03
N VAL A 53 0.09 3.61 5.43
CA VAL A 53 0.00 2.68 6.56
C VAL A 53 1.03 3.11 7.59
N SER A 54 0.56 3.32 8.81
CA SER A 54 1.39 3.61 9.98
C SER A 54 0.95 2.67 11.11
N ASP A 55 1.66 1.56 11.28
CA ASP A 55 1.26 0.51 12.23
C ASP A 55 1.89 0.74 13.61
N THR A 56 1.06 0.58 14.65
CA THR A 56 1.47 0.68 16.05
C THR A 56 1.12 -0.54 16.91
N ALA A 57 0.45 -1.59 16.38
CA ALA A 57 0.23 -2.91 17.05
C ALA A 57 -0.86 -3.80 16.40
N LYS A 58 -1.49 -3.45 15.28
CA LYS A 58 -2.77 -4.08 14.87
C LYS A 58 -2.88 -4.58 13.43
N LEU A 59 -1.83 -4.44 12.62
CA LEU A 59 -1.79 -4.99 11.27
C LEU A 59 -0.76 -6.11 11.20
N ASP A 60 -1.12 -7.29 11.70
CA ASP A 60 -0.29 -8.49 11.65
C ASP A 60 -0.58 -9.33 10.40
N GLY A 61 0.42 -10.12 9.99
CA GLY A 61 0.29 -11.00 8.83
C GLY A 61 0.45 -10.28 7.49
N SER A 62 -0.61 -10.26 6.67
CA SER A 62 -0.53 -9.88 5.25
C SER A 62 -1.42 -8.68 4.92
N LEU A 63 -0.84 -7.67 4.27
CA LEU A 63 -1.54 -6.57 3.63
C LEU A 63 -1.63 -6.86 2.13
N VAL A 64 -2.85 -7.05 1.63
CA VAL A 64 -3.13 -7.20 0.19
C VAL A 64 -4.12 -6.13 -0.20
N VAL A 65 -3.76 -5.28 -1.17
CA VAL A 65 -4.60 -4.17 -1.62
C VAL A 65 -4.86 -4.30 -3.13
N PRO A 66 -5.92 -5.03 -3.52
CA PRO A 66 -6.31 -5.15 -4.92
C PRO A 66 -6.95 -3.85 -5.43
N ASP A 67 -7.09 -3.75 -6.75
CA ASP A 67 -7.77 -2.67 -7.48
C ASP A 67 -7.17 -1.26 -7.30
N LEU A 68 -6.03 -1.15 -6.59
CA LEU A 68 -5.32 0.11 -6.41
C LEU A 68 -4.34 0.36 -7.55
N VAL A 69 -4.85 0.89 -8.67
CA VAL A 69 -4.09 1.00 -9.92
C VAL A 69 -3.14 2.19 -9.98
N LYS A 70 -3.57 3.36 -9.48
CA LYS A 70 -2.81 4.61 -9.52
C LYS A 70 -2.78 5.28 -8.15
N LEU A 71 -1.66 5.90 -7.79
CA LEU A 71 -1.51 6.69 -6.57
C LEU A 71 -0.72 7.96 -6.85
N ASP A 72 -0.79 8.91 -5.91
CA ASP A 72 0.27 9.90 -5.82
C ASP A 72 1.50 9.23 -5.21
N SER A 73 1.44 8.89 -3.92
CA SER A 73 2.53 8.25 -3.22
C SER A 73 2.06 7.11 -2.31
N LEU A 74 2.94 6.14 -2.09
CA LEU A 74 2.75 5.00 -1.20
C LEU A 74 3.70 5.10 0.00
N TYR A 75 3.15 5.20 1.21
CA TYR A 75 3.90 5.28 2.46
C TYR A 75 3.54 4.10 3.35
N LEU A 76 4.51 3.22 3.59
CA LEU A 76 4.38 2.13 4.55
C LEU A 76 5.47 2.30 5.59
N SER A 77 5.08 2.62 6.82
CA SER A 77 6.04 2.71 7.90
C SER A 77 5.47 2.13 9.17
N GLY A 78 6.34 1.63 10.03
CA GLY A 78 5.97 1.52 11.43
C GLY A 78 5.74 2.90 12.05
N ASN A 79 5.63 2.95 13.37
CA ASN A 79 5.29 4.20 14.04
C ASN A 79 6.42 5.23 13.94
N TRP A 80 6.15 6.33 13.25
CA TRP A 80 6.96 7.55 13.26
C TRP A 80 6.21 8.66 14.01
N TYR A 81 5.93 8.48 15.30
CA TYR A 81 5.51 9.60 16.15
C TYR A 81 6.76 10.31 16.68
N PRO A 82 6.98 11.60 16.38
CA PRO A 82 8.14 12.36 16.87
C PRO A 82 8.20 12.51 18.40
N LYS A 83 7.19 12.01 19.12
CA LYS A 83 7.07 12.02 20.58
C LYS A 83 7.16 10.63 21.23
N GLN A 84 7.32 9.56 20.45
CA GLN A 84 7.52 8.21 20.97
C GLN A 84 9.03 7.91 21.04
N PRO A 85 9.56 7.42 22.18
CA PRO A 85 10.99 7.24 22.38
C PRO A 85 11.59 6.09 21.57
N VAL A 86 10.76 5.24 20.94
CA VAL A 86 11.21 4.10 20.14
C VAL A 86 10.35 4.00 18.89
N ALA A 87 10.97 4.12 17.71
CA ALA A 87 10.31 3.80 16.45
C ALA A 87 9.92 2.32 16.46
N THR A 88 8.65 2.01 16.17
CA THR A 88 8.22 0.60 16.05
C THR A 88 8.30 0.17 14.61
N ASN A 89 8.55 -1.11 14.38
CA ASN A 89 8.47 -1.69 13.04
C ASN A 89 7.03 -2.06 12.68
N LEU A 90 6.72 -2.08 11.38
CA LEU A 90 5.55 -2.72 10.81
C LEU A 90 5.46 -4.16 11.33
N THR A 91 4.26 -4.59 11.71
CA THR A 91 4.05 -5.97 12.15
C THR A 91 3.73 -6.94 11.00
N LEU A 92 3.55 -6.42 9.78
CA LEU A 92 3.32 -7.16 8.54
C LEU A 92 4.52 -8.02 8.11
N SER A 93 4.23 -9.24 7.67
CA SER A 93 5.18 -10.14 6.99
C SER A 93 5.05 -10.10 5.48
N THR A 94 3.86 -9.78 4.96
CA THR A 94 3.56 -9.74 3.52
C THR A 94 2.91 -8.41 3.16
N ILE A 95 3.40 -7.81 2.07
CA ILE A 95 2.82 -6.62 1.44
C ILE A 95 2.64 -6.92 -0.04
N ASP A 96 1.40 -6.81 -0.53
CA ASP A 96 1.04 -7.11 -1.91
C ASP A 96 0.12 -6.03 -2.47
N PHE A 97 0.57 -5.39 -3.55
CA PHE A 97 -0.22 -4.47 -4.38
C PHE A 97 -0.30 -5.07 -5.79
N PRO A 98 -1.20 -6.05 -6.01
CA PRO A 98 -1.22 -6.84 -7.24
C PRO A 98 -1.58 -6.02 -8.49
N ASP A 99 -2.30 -4.91 -8.30
CA ASP A 99 -2.82 -4.08 -9.39
C ASP A 99 -2.17 -2.71 -9.52
N LEU A 100 -1.19 -2.37 -8.66
CA LEU A 100 -0.53 -1.07 -8.68
C LEU A 100 0.37 -0.92 -9.90
N VAL A 101 0.05 0.07 -10.74
CA VAL A 101 0.74 0.32 -12.01
C VAL A 101 1.58 1.59 -11.93
N ASN A 102 0.98 2.72 -11.57
CA ASN A 102 1.63 4.03 -11.69
C ASN A 102 1.53 4.87 -10.41
N LEU A 103 2.63 5.56 -10.08
CA LEU A 103 2.67 6.59 -9.05
C LEU A 103 3.19 7.90 -9.65
N THR A 104 2.51 9.02 -9.37
CA THR A 104 3.02 10.35 -9.75
C THR A 104 4.11 10.86 -8.79
N GLY A 105 4.07 10.39 -7.55
CA GLY A 105 5.04 10.67 -6.49
C GLY A 105 5.93 9.47 -6.19
N GLN A 106 6.02 9.10 -4.91
CA GLN A 106 7.06 8.19 -4.40
C GLN A 106 6.55 6.92 -3.72
N ILE A 107 7.40 5.91 -3.64
CA ILE A 107 7.24 4.75 -2.75
C ILE A 107 8.21 4.89 -1.58
N ASN A 108 7.70 4.85 -0.36
CA ASN A 108 8.50 4.93 0.86
C ASN A 108 8.09 3.81 1.83
N ILE A 109 8.95 2.79 1.96
CA ILE A 109 8.78 1.67 2.89
C ILE A 109 9.90 1.75 3.92
N ARG A 110 9.55 1.93 5.19
CA ARG A 110 10.51 2.08 6.31
C ARG A 110 10.09 1.28 7.52
N ASN A 111 11.04 0.98 8.40
CA ASN A 111 10.77 0.25 9.65
C ASN A 111 9.99 -1.04 9.36
N ALA A 112 10.42 -1.79 8.35
CA ALA A 112 9.67 -2.91 7.78
C ALA A 112 10.38 -4.25 8.02
N ASP A 113 11.05 -4.38 9.16
CA ASP A 113 11.95 -5.48 9.51
C ASP A 113 11.28 -6.86 9.56
N LYS A 114 9.95 -6.95 9.55
CA LYS A 114 9.26 -8.25 9.52
C LYS A 114 8.85 -8.69 8.13
N VAL A 115 8.94 -7.80 7.14
CA VAL A 115 8.50 -8.07 5.77
C VAL A 115 9.44 -9.07 5.10
N SER A 116 8.89 -10.23 4.77
CA SER A 116 9.56 -11.28 4.00
C SER A 116 9.08 -11.38 2.56
N THR A 117 7.93 -10.77 2.26
CA THR A 117 7.31 -10.77 0.93
C THR A 117 6.83 -9.37 0.59
N LEU A 118 7.35 -8.81 -0.52
CA LEU A 118 6.92 -7.53 -1.08
C LEU A 118 6.65 -7.71 -2.56
N LYS A 119 5.41 -7.45 -3.00
CA LYS A 119 4.99 -7.66 -4.39
C LYS A 119 4.29 -6.44 -4.95
N MET A 120 4.76 -6.01 -6.11
CA MET A 120 4.12 -4.99 -6.95
C MET A 120 4.32 -5.41 -8.43
N PRO A 121 3.71 -6.53 -8.86
CA PRO A 121 4.08 -7.19 -10.12
C PRO A 121 3.75 -6.36 -11.37
N LYS A 122 2.79 -5.42 -11.27
CA LYS A 122 2.37 -4.56 -12.37
C LYS A 122 2.95 -3.14 -12.29
N LEU A 123 3.83 -2.86 -11.32
CA LEU A 123 4.40 -1.53 -11.14
C LEU A 123 5.26 -1.17 -12.35
N GLU A 124 4.88 -0.11 -13.06
CA GLU A 124 5.51 0.33 -14.32
C GLU A 124 6.28 1.64 -14.16
N VAL A 125 5.69 2.63 -13.49
CA VAL A 125 6.26 3.99 -13.38
C VAL A 125 6.13 4.54 -11.96
N VAL A 126 7.23 5.11 -11.46
CA VAL A 126 7.25 5.94 -10.26
C VAL A 126 7.80 7.33 -10.62
N GLY A 127 6.98 8.36 -10.50
CA GLY A 127 7.31 9.72 -10.95
C GLY A 127 8.45 10.38 -10.17
N ASP A 128 8.63 10.00 -8.90
CA ASP A 128 9.71 10.49 -8.05
C ASP A 128 10.65 9.36 -7.63
N SER A 129 10.68 8.98 -6.35
CA SER A 129 11.68 8.04 -5.80
C SER A 129 11.06 6.75 -5.25
N VAL A 130 11.86 5.70 -5.23
CA VAL A 130 11.54 4.45 -4.54
C VAL A 130 12.57 4.24 -3.43
N SER A 131 12.13 4.31 -2.18
CA SER A 131 12.96 4.09 -0.99
C SER A 131 12.38 2.93 -0.18
N ILE A 132 13.11 1.81 -0.13
CA ILE A 132 12.70 0.61 0.57
C ILE A 132 13.77 0.22 1.59
N ASP A 133 13.41 0.20 2.87
CA ASP A 133 14.29 -0.22 3.97
C ASP A 133 13.73 -1.45 4.69
N LEU A 134 14.41 -2.58 4.47
CA LEU A 134 14.16 -3.91 5.02
C LEU A 134 15.36 -4.39 5.85
N SER A 135 16.17 -3.47 6.38
CA SER A 135 17.49 -3.78 6.97
C SER A 135 17.46 -4.70 8.19
N GLY A 136 16.41 -4.68 9.01
CA GLY A 136 16.28 -5.62 10.14
C GLY A 136 15.62 -6.96 9.80
N GLY A 137 15.24 -7.19 8.53
CA GLY A 137 14.39 -8.31 8.15
C GLY A 137 15.08 -9.54 7.54
N PRO A 138 14.29 -10.60 7.32
CA PRO A 138 14.78 -11.82 6.70
C PRO A 138 15.24 -11.55 5.27
N ALA A 139 16.01 -12.48 4.72
CA ALA A 139 16.44 -12.35 3.34
C ALA A 139 15.25 -12.45 2.37
N ILE A 140 15.15 -11.51 1.44
CA ILE A 140 14.01 -11.36 0.51
C ILE A 140 14.50 -11.34 -0.94
N SER A 141 13.75 -11.99 -1.84
CA SER A 141 13.90 -11.80 -3.28
C SER A 141 12.98 -10.66 -3.70
N LEU A 142 13.57 -9.58 -4.22
CA LEU A 142 12.83 -8.38 -4.59
C LEU A 142 12.88 -8.22 -6.11
N THR A 143 11.71 -8.24 -6.75
CA THR A 143 11.56 -8.10 -8.20
C THR A 143 10.46 -7.11 -8.56
N PHE A 144 10.70 -6.31 -9.59
CA PHE A 144 9.74 -5.38 -10.17
C PHE A 144 9.68 -5.62 -11.68
N PRO A 145 9.00 -6.68 -12.14
CA PRO A 145 9.16 -7.20 -13.50
C PRO A 145 8.67 -6.23 -14.59
N SER A 146 7.70 -5.38 -14.30
CA SER A 146 7.16 -4.38 -15.24
C SER A 146 7.77 -2.99 -15.08
N LEU A 147 8.66 -2.78 -14.10
CA LEU A 147 9.15 -1.45 -13.76
C LEU A 147 10.06 -0.92 -14.86
N SER A 148 9.61 0.16 -15.50
CA SER A 148 10.23 0.73 -16.69
C SER A 148 10.87 2.10 -16.43
N SER A 149 10.37 2.84 -15.45
CA SER A 149 10.84 4.20 -15.17
C SER A 149 10.71 4.58 -13.69
N ILE A 150 11.75 5.24 -13.18
CA ILE A 150 11.77 5.93 -11.89
C ILE A 150 12.36 7.31 -12.13
N GLY A 151 11.70 8.36 -11.64
CA GLY A 151 12.14 9.73 -11.85
C GLY A 151 13.47 10.06 -11.17
N ALA A 152 13.49 10.04 -9.84
CA ALA A 152 14.64 10.48 -9.04
C ALA A 152 15.62 9.34 -8.70
N GLY A 153 15.12 8.13 -8.41
CA GLY A 153 15.97 6.96 -8.21
C GLY A 153 15.41 5.89 -7.29
N LEU A 154 16.13 4.76 -7.27
CA LEU A 154 15.82 3.57 -6.47
C LEU A 154 16.88 3.38 -5.37
N ILE A 155 16.43 3.31 -4.13
CA ILE A 155 17.24 2.98 -2.96
C ILE A 155 16.58 1.79 -2.27
N VAL A 156 17.31 0.68 -2.22
CA VAL A 156 16.90 -0.52 -1.47
C VAL A 156 17.97 -0.84 -0.43
N LYS A 157 17.55 -0.99 0.81
CA LYS A 157 18.40 -1.42 1.93
C LYS A 157 17.82 -2.70 2.51
N GLY A 158 18.66 -3.70 2.74
CA GLY A 158 18.27 -4.93 3.41
C GLY A 158 19.00 -6.16 2.91
N ASN A 159 18.58 -7.31 3.43
CA ASN A 159 19.11 -8.61 3.05
C ASN A 159 18.49 -9.06 1.72
N ILE A 160 18.93 -8.48 0.60
CA ILE A 160 18.39 -8.78 -0.72
C ILE A 160 19.10 -10.00 -1.33
N LYS A 161 18.33 -11.00 -1.73
CA LYS A 161 18.80 -12.15 -2.52
C LYS A 161 18.52 -11.89 -4.00
N GLY A 162 19.56 -12.02 -4.81
CA GLY A 162 19.46 -12.04 -6.27
C GLY A 162 18.89 -13.36 -6.79
#